data_AF-A0A1R4FLY1-F1
#
_entry.id   AF-A0A1R4FLY1-F1
#
_cell.length_a   1.000
_cell.length_b   1.000
_cell.length_c   1.000
_cell.angle_alpha   90.00
_cell.angle_beta   90.00
_cell.angle_gamma   90.00
#
_symmetry.space_group_name_H-M   'P 1'
#
loop_
_entity.id
_entity.type
_entity.pdbx_description
1 polymer ?
#
loop_
_entity_poly.entity_id
_entity_poly.type
_entity_poly.pdbx_seq_one_letter_code
_entity_poly.pdbx_strand_id
1 'polypeptide(L)'
;MEILFAGIFGLAIGVAAQLVARPRHTVGFALIPGTAAAVALAYWAGATWLLTIPSFSWLAYDRGAIWALLVAIVAIVAFAMAIALPRSRAASDGDLLDRLSHAGPSAF
;
A
#
# COMPACT_ATOMS: atom_id res chain seq x y z
N MET A 1 -12.46 -15.51 -12.39
CA MET A 1 -12.65 -15.42 -10.91
C MET A 1 -11.37 -14.95 -10.21
N GLU A 2 -10.27 -14.74 -10.93
CA GLU A 2 -8.95 -14.59 -10.32
C GLU A 2 -8.64 -13.16 -9.88
N ILE A 3 -9.37 -12.16 -10.39
CA ILE A 3 -9.27 -10.78 -9.89
C ILE A 3 -9.70 -10.66 -8.42
N LEU A 4 -10.68 -11.47 -7.99
CA LEU A 4 -11.13 -11.53 -6.60
C LEU A 4 -10.03 -12.12 -5.71
N PHE A 5 -9.37 -13.18 -6.17
CA PHE A 5 -8.21 -13.76 -5.47
C PHE A 5 -7.04 -12.78 -5.41
N ALA A 6 -6.73 -12.07 -6.49
CA ALA A 6 -5.72 -11.01 -6.50
C ALA A 6 -6.01 -9.95 -5.44
N GLY A 7 -7.25 -9.47 -5.35
CA GLY A 7 -7.68 -8.52 -4.32
C GLY A 7 -7.54 -9.07 -2.89
N ILE A 8 -7.95 -10.32 -2.65
CA ILE A 8 -7.84 -10.97 -1.32
C ILE A 8 -6.37 -11.17 -0.93
N PHE A 9 -5.53 -11.63 -1.85
CA PHE A 9 -4.08 -11.73 -1.61
C PHE A 9 -3.47 -10.37 -1.32
N GLY A 10 -3.88 -9.34 -2.07
CA GLY A 10 -3.50 -7.96 -1.83
C GLY A 10 -3.81 -7.51 -0.41
N LEU A 11 -5.05 -7.77 0.02
CA LEU A 11 -5.51 -7.46 1.37
C LEU A 11 -4.73 -8.22 2.44
N ALA A 12 -4.49 -9.52 2.25
CA ALA A 12 -3.72 -10.35 3.19
C ALA A 12 -2.28 -9.85 3.35
N ILE A 13 -1.61 -9.49 2.25
CA ILE A 13 -0.27 -8.89 2.29
C ILE A 13 -0.31 -7.55 3.00
N GLY A 14 -1.32 -6.71 2.75
CA GLY A 14 -1.49 -5.44 3.43
C GLY A 14 -1.69 -5.57 4.94
N VAL A 15 -2.47 -6.56 5.39
CA VAL A 15 -2.62 -6.89 6.82
C VAL A 15 -1.29 -7.33 7.42
N ALA A 16 -0.51 -8.16 6.72
CA ALA A 16 0.82 -8.56 7.17
C ALA A 16 1.77 -7.35 7.27
N ALA A 17 1.79 -6.48 6.26
CA ALA A 17 2.62 -5.27 6.24
C ALA A 17 2.27 -4.31 7.38
N GLN A 18 1.00 -4.24 7.77
CA GLN A 18 0.54 -3.40 8.87
C GLN A 18 1.15 -3.79 10.23
N LEU A 19 1.56 -5.04 10.41
CA LEU A 19 2.24 -5.47 11.64
C LEU A 19 3.59 -4.77 11.85
N VAL A 20 4.22 -4.33 10.74
CA VAL A 20 5.52 -3.64 10.70
C VAL A 20 5.37 -2.13 10.87
N ALA A 21 4.18 -1.57 10.64
CA ALA A 21 3.93 -0.14 10.78
C ALA A 21 4.19 0.33 12.22
N ARG A 22 5.14 1.25 12.40
CA ARG A 22 5.44 1.90 13.67
C ARG A 22 5.74 3.38 13.43
N PRO A 23 5.17 4.32 14.21
CA PRO A 23 4.20 4.13 15.31
C PRO A 23 2.79 3.74 14.81
N ARG A 24 2.08 2.85 15.51
CA ARG A 24 0.77 2.31 15.06
C ARG A 24 -0.40 3.29 15.18
N HIS A 25 -0.29 4.30 16.04
CA HIS A 25 -1.35 5.26 16.30
C HIS A 25 -1.51 6.31 15.19
N THR A 26 -0.53 6.46 14.31
CA THR A 26 -0.54 7.49 13.25
C THR A 26 -1.19 7.02 11.95
N VAL A 27 -1.52 5.73 11.81
CA VAL A 27 -2.07 5.16 10.56
C VAL A 27 -3.37 4.42 10.83
N GLY A 28 -4.40 4.74 10.05
CA GLY A 28 -5.71 4.08 10.15
C GLY A 28 -5.61 2.58 9.84
N PHE A 29 -6.34 1.76 10.60
CA PHE A 29 -6.30 0.30 10.49
C PHE A 29 -6.64 -0.21 9.07
N ALA A 30 -7.57 0.44 8.37
CA ALA A 30 -7.96 0.03 7.02
C ALA A 30 -7.06 0.58 5.90
N LEU A 31 -6.18 1.55 6.18
CA LEU A 31 -5.48 2.28 5.12
C LEU A 31 -4.48 1.40 4.37
N ILE A 32 -3.57 0.73 5.08
CA ILE A 32 -2.54 -0.13 4.46
C ILE A 32 -3.16 -1.37 3.80
N PRO A 33 -4.10 -2.10 4.44
CA PRO A 33 -4.79 -3.21 3.78
C PRO A 33 -5.60 -2.78 2.55
N GLY A 34 -6.28 -1.63 2.64
CA GLY A 34 -7.08 -1.09 1.55
C GLY A 34 -6.24 -0.67 0.35
N THR A 35 -5.10 -0.02 0.57
CA THR A 35 -4.19 0.36 -0.52
C THR A 35 -3.55 -0.87 -1.17
N ALA A 36 -3.12 -1.85 -0.38
CA ALA A 36 -2.57 -3.10 -0.90
C ALA A 36 -3.58 -3.87 -1.76
N ALA A 37 -4.85 -3.94 -1.33
CA ALA A 37 -5.93 -4.53 -2.12
C ALA A 37 -6.18 -3.76 -3.43
N ALA A 38 -6.23 -2.43 -3.37
CA ALA A 38 -6.42 -1.59 -4.56
C ALA A 38 -5.29 -1.76 -5.57
N VAL A 39 -4.03 -1.81 -5.10
CA VAL A 39 -2.85 -2.05 -5.94
C VAL A 39 -2.89 -3.43 -6.58
N ALA A 40 -3.29 -4.46 -5.84
CA ALA A 40 -3.43 -5.82 -6.38
C ALA A 40 -4.49 -5.89 -7.49
N LEU A 41 -5.63 -5.23 -7.30
CA LEU A 41 -6.68 -5.14 -8.32
C LEU A 41 -6.21 -4.35 -9.55
N ALA A 42 -5.53 -3.22 -9.34
CA ALA A 42 -4.99 -2.40 -10.43
C ALA A 42 -3.92 -3.16 -11.23
N TYR A 43 -3.03 -3.89 -10.55
CA TYR A 43 -2.05 -4.76 -11.19
C TYR A 43 -2.73 -5.84 -12.02
N TRP A 44 -3.73 -6.53 -11.47
CA TRP A 44 -4.41 -7.60 -12.20
C TRP A 44 -5.15 -7.07 -13.43
N ALA A 45 -5.87 -5.96 -13.29
CA ALA A 45 -6.52 -5.30 -14.41
C ALA A 45 -5.49 -4.86 -15.48
N GLY A 46 -4.38 -4.25 -15.07
CA GLY A 46 -3.30 -3.86 -15.99
C GLY A 46 -2.66 -5.05 -16.69
N ALA A 47 -2.41 -6.14 -15.96
CA ALA A 47 -1.85 -7.37 -16.52
C ALA A 47 -2.79 -8.01 -17.55
N THR A 48 -4.11 -8.01 -17.30
CA THR A 48 -5.09 -8.50 -18.29
C THR A 48 -5.09 -7.69 -19.58
N TRP A 49 -4.84 -6.38 -19.50
CA TRP A 49 -4.71 -5.54 -20.68
C TRP A 49 -3.39 -5.78 -21.39
N LEU A 50 -2.27 -5.86 -20.66
CA LEU A 50 -0.95 -6.14 -21.21
C LEU A 50 -0.89 -7.49 -21.95
N LEU A 51 -1.69 -8.46 -21.53
CA LEU A 51 -1.79 -9.77 -22.15
C LEU A 51 -2.28 -9.74 -23.62
N THR A 52 -2.96 -8.66 -24.04
CA THR A 52 -3.31 -8.45 -25.46
C THR A 52 -2.12 -8.05 -26.34
N ILE A 53 -0.99 -7.67 -25.73
CA ILE A 53 0.24 -7.30 -26.44
C ILE A 53 1.10 -8.56 -26.64
N PRO A 54 1.48 -8.92 -27.88
CA PRO A 54 2.23 -10.15 -28.17
C PRO A 54 3.55 -10.30 -27.36
N SER A 55 4.19 -9.17 -27.07
CA SER A 55 5.44 -9.09 -26.29
C SER A 55 5.30 -9.54 -24.83
N PHE A 56 4.08 -9.56 -24.29
CA PHE A 56 3.79 -9.91 -22.89
C PHE A 56 3.15 -11.29 -22.74
N SER A 57 3.25 -12.16 -23.75
CA SER A 57 2.81 -13.56 -23.68
C SER A 57 3.47 -14.38 -22.56
N TRP A 58 4.63 -13.93 -22.05
CA TRP A 58 5.28 -14.52 -20.88
C TRP A 58 4.54 -14.22 -19.56
N LEU A 59 3.65 -13.23 -19.55
CA LEU A 59 2.75 -12.88 -18.46
C LEU A 59 1.39 -13.57 -18.60
N ALA A 60 1.34 -14.67 -19.36
CA ALA A 60 0.12 -15.44 -19.53
C ALA A 60 -0.41 -15.96 -18.20
N TYR A 61 -1.74 -16.06 -18.14
CA TYR A 61 -2.53 -16.37 -16.96
C TYR A 61 -2.11 -17.66 -16.23
N ASP A 62 -1.57 -18.62 -16.98
CA ASP A 62 -1.16 -19.95 -16.50
C ASP A 62 0.27 -20.00 -15.97
N ARG A 63 1.00 -18.87 -16.02
CA ARG A 63 2.38 -18.80 -15.53
C ARG A 63 2.41 -18.22 -14.13
N GLY A 64 3.02 -18.95 -13.19
CA GLY A 64 3.26 -18.48 -11.81
C GLY A 64 4.00 -17.13 -11.72
N ALA A 65 4.61 -16.66 -12.82
CA ALA A 65 5.24 -15.35 -12.92
C ALA A 65 4.27 -14.17 -12.67
N ILE A 66 3.02 -14.25 -13.13
CA ILE A 66 2.03 -13.18 -12.90
C ILE A 66 1.71 -13.05 -11.39
N TRP A 67 1.65 -14.19 -10.71
CA TRP A 67 1.44 -14.25 -9.27
C TRP A 67 2.66 -13.77 -8.49
N ALA A 68 3.87 -14.17 -8.90
CA ALA A 68 5.10 -13.69 -8.27
C ALA A 68 5.25 -12.17 -8.37
N LEU A 69 4.92 -11.59 -9.53
CA LEU A 69 4.93 -10.14 -9.75
C LEU A 69 3.85 -9.43 -8.95
N LEU A 70 2.63 -9.99 -8.89
CA LEU A 70 1.57 -9.46 -8.02
C LEU A 70 2.06 -9.37 -6.58
N VAL A 71 2.59 -10.47 -6.04
CA VAL A 71 3.08 -10.52 -4.65
C VAL A 71 4.21 -9.52 -4.45
N ALA A 72 5.17 -9.45 -5.37
CA ALA A 72 6.30 -8.53 -5.29
C ALA A 72 5.84 -7.06 -5.28
N ILE A 73 4.99 -6.66 -6.24
CA ILE A 73 4.53 -5.26 -6.37
C ILE A 73 3.70 -4.86 -5.16
N VAL A 74 2.75 -5.69 -4.75
CA VAL A 74 1.91 -5.42 -3.59
C VAL A 74 2.75 -5.34 -2.32
N ALA A 75 3.67 -6.27 -2.11
CA ALA A 75 4.55 -6.25 -0.94
C ALA A 75 5.41 -4.98 -0.92
N ILE A 76 6.04 -4.62 -2.04
CA ILE A 76 6.85 -3.39 -2.13
C ILE A 76 6.02 -2.18 -1.73
N VAL A 77 4.82 -2.00 -2.30
CA VAL A 77 3.98 -0.84 -2.02
C VAL A 77 3.46 -0.85 -0.58
N ALA A 78 2.97 -1.99 -0.09
CA ALA A 78 2.41 -2.11 1.25
C ALA A 78 3.46 -1.86 2.33
N PHE A 79 4.66 -2.45 2.19
CA PHE A 79 5.75 -2.25 3.14
C PHE A 79 6.34 -0.84 3.06
N ALA A 80 6.51 -0.28 1.85
CA ALA A 80 6.95 1.10 1.69
C ALA A 80 6.00 2.07 2.39
N MET A 81 4.68 1.90 2.22
CA MET A 81 3.68 2.69 2.95
C MET A 81 3.74 2.46 4.45
N ALA A 82 3.81 1.20 4.91
CA ALA A 82 3.87 0.87 6.34
C ALA A 82 5.08 1.52 7.05
N ILE A 83 6.18 1.76 6.33
CA ILE A 83 7.42 2.31 6.87
C ILE A 83 7.47 3.84 6.76
N ALA A 84 7.06 4.40 5.62
CA ALA A 84 7.20 5.82 5.31
C ALA A 84 6.09 6.68 5.94
N LEU A 85 4.83 6.21 5.88
CA LEU A 85 3.68 6.99 6.31
C LEU A 85 3.70 7.33 7.81
N PRO A 86 3.96 6.39 8.73
CA PRO A 86 3.97 6.70 10.16
C PRO A 86 5.07 7.69 10.55
N ARG A 87 6.24 7.60 9.91
CA ARG A 87 7.38 8.49 10.16
C ARG A 87 7.10 9.90 9.71
N SER A 88 6.56 10.05 8.50
CA SER A 88 6.19 11.35 7.95
C SER A 88 5.10 12.02 8.80
N ARG A 89 4.08 11.25 9.24
CA ARG A 89 3.02 11.79 10.10
C ARG A 89 3.55 12.22 11.47
N ALA A 90 4.34 11.38 12.13
CA ALA A 90 4.90 11.73 13.44
C ALA A 90 5.79 13.00 13.40
N ALA A 91 6.57 13.18 12.32
CA ALA A 91 7.37 14.39 12.14
C ALA A 91 6.51 15.64 11.92
N SER A 92 5.45 15.52 11.11
CA SER A 92 4.52 16.63 10.86
C SER A 92 3.73 17.00 12.12
N ASP A 93 3.30 16.01 12.91
CA ASP A 93 2.58 16.26 14.16
C ASP A 93 3.49 16.96 15.19
N GLY A 94 4.78 16.60 15.23
CA GLY A 94 5.77 17.27 16.07
C GLY A 94 6.00 18.74 15.70
N ASP A 95 6.16 19.05 14.41
CA ASP A 95 6.30 20.43 13.92
C ASP A 95 5.05 21.27 14.22
N LEU A 96 3.87 20.68 14.07
CA LEU A 96 2.60 21.37 14.35
C LEU A 96 2.44 21.65 15.85
N LEU A 97 2.80 20.69 16.71
CA LEU A 97 2.80 20.87 18.17
C LEU A 97 3.77 21.97 18.61
N ASP A 98 4.97 22.00 18.04
CA ASP A 98 5.99 23.00 18.33
C ASP A 98 5.49 24.41 17.99
N ARG A 99 4.92 24.59 16.79
CA ARG A 99 4.31 25.86 16.37
C ARG A 99 3.17 26.30 17.30
N LEU A 100 2.29 25.39 17.70
CA LEU A 100 1.17 25.69 18.59
C LEU A 100 1.64 26.02 20.02
N SER A 101 2.71 25.40 20.50
CA SER A 101 3.29 25.70 21.82
C SER A 101 3.95 27.08 21.89
N HIS A 102 4.49 27.56 20.76
CA HIS A 102 5.10 28.89 20.66
C HIS A 102 4.10 30.00 20.29
N ALA A 103 2.96 29.66 19.70
CA ALA A 103 1.89 30.60 19.33
C ALA A 103 0.95 30.95 20.51
N GLY A 104 1.50 31.14 21.72
CA GLY A 104 0.75 31.39 22.96
C GLY A 104 -0.28 32.54 22.91
N PRO A 105 -1.09 32.73 23.98
CA PRO A 105 -2.44 33.35 23.98
C PRO A 105 -2.64 34.78 23.42
N SER A 106 -1.63 35.44 22.88
CA SER A 106 -1.69 36.85 22.45
C SER A 106 -2.40 37.11 21.12
N ALA A 107 -3.28 36.21 20.66
CA ALA A 107 -3.98 36.30 19.38
C ALA A 107 -5.50 36.54 19.50
N PHE A 108 -6.01 36.85 20.70
CA PHE A 108 -7.39 37.28 20.92
C PHE A 108 -7.46 38.63 21.63
#